data_AF-U6MFW9-F1
#
_entry.id   AF-U6MFW9-F1
#
_cell.length_a   1.000
_cell.length_b   1.000
_cell.length_c   1.000
_cell.angle_alpha   90.00
_cell.angle_beta   90.00
_cell.angle_gamma   90.00
#
_symmetry.space_group_name_H-M   'P 1'
#
loop_
_entity.id
_entity.type
_entity.pdbx_description
1 polymer ?
#
loop_
_entity_poly.entity_id
_entity_poly.type
_entity_poly.pdbx_seq_one_letter_code
_entity_poly.pdbx_strand_id
1 'polypeptide(L)'
;MATPFPAGVPPGGTPGDAASLAAAAAAQAQLLSPANLAAAARCMYTRIDSFTGEFKFLSLDYPSLIFFQGRFFPTARHALLAAKHPKAVEELASIEDMKELKQVAKTKEVEEDPEWPRYRLKWMELIQRDKFRRNAEIREKLRQTGGRELVWLNTGDCFFGQTKHNKGQNHLGRILMEIRQNILDDTELESWLVICHDIETEERSLPVLRLLERREGDTTTTEILLRGKSFYRIGKLADNDLVALNPSVSRRHAALVVLKGGHVLLIDLKSKAKTFKNGMPLDHDHVGVQMQTNDSFSLGASSRHYLIEIDTTSVVDYLQRRGRELNRELNLLAEQVNEAQGINTKSLTKRIVQVAMIYVNYLLMLVTLNQLLFLK
;
A
#
# COMPACT_ATOMS: atom_id res chain seq x y z
N MET A 1 78.25 41.36 -16.18
CA MET A 1 77.43 40.23 -16.66
C MET A 1 75.98 40.68 -16.52
N ALA A 2 75.31 41.38 -17.45
CA ALA A 2 75.05 41.16 -18.88
C ALA A 2 74.14 39.94 -19.17
N THR A 3 72.92 40.25 -19.66
CA THR A 3 71.88 39.45 -20.35
C THR A 3 70.74 38.81 -19.52
N PRO A 4 69.52 38.60 -20.08
CA PRO A 4 68.58 39.65 -20.51
C PRO A 4 67.09 39.37 -20.16
N PHE A 5 66.24 40.39 -20.38
CA PHE A 5 64.76 40.33 -20.47
C PHE A 5 64.25 39.27 -21.47
N PRO A 6 63.05 38.71 -21.26
CA PRO A 6 62.16 38.36 -22.37
C PRO A 6 61.00 39.35 -22.44
N ALA A 7 60.99 40.15 -23.50
CA ALA A 7 59.77 40.69 -24.07
C ALA A 7 59.01 39.54 -24.73
N GLY A 8 57.74 39.36 -24.37
CA GLY A 8 56.88 38.33 -24.92
C GLY A 8 55.42 38.76 -24.83
N VAL A 9 55.04 39.68 -25.70
CA VAL A 9 53.63 39.80 -26.13
C VAL A 9 53.29 38.49 -26.85
N PRO A 10 52.23 37.74 -26.47
CA PRO A 10 51.73 36.69 -27.34
C PRO A 10 50.86 37.33 -28.43
N PRO A 11 51.21 37.20 -29.72
CA PRO A 11 50.23 37.39 -30.79
C PRO A 11 49.49 36.06 -30.99
N GLY A 12 48.16 36.12 -31.14
CA GLY A 12 47.39 35.01 -31.69
C GLY A 12 46.51 34.29 -30.68
N GLY A 13 45.40 34.92 -30.30
CA GLY A 13 44.19 34.15 -30.04
C GLY A 13 43.81 33.45 -31.36
N THR A 14 43.88 32.13 -31.40
CA THR A 14 43.40 31.38 -32.56
C THR A 14 41.87 31.56 -32.65
N PRO A 15 41.28 31.67 -33.86
CA PRO A 15 39.85 31.91 -34.03
C PRO A 15 38.95 30.78 -33.47
N GLY A 16 39.52 29.65 -33.03
CA GLY A 16 38.82 28.54 -32.39
C GLY A 16 38.40 28.78 -30.94
N ASP A 17 39.17 29.56 -30.17
CA ASP A 17 38.87 29.80 -28.74
C ASP A 17 37.75 30.83 -28.55
N ALA A 18 37.70 31.85 -29.41
CA ALA A 18 36.61 32.82 -29.43
C ALA A 18 35.28 32.16 -29.85
N ALA A 19 35.33 31.21 -30.79
CA ALA A 19 34.16 30.46 -31.25
C ALA A 19 33.63 29.50 -30.16
N SER A 20 34.51 28.86 -29.37
CA SER A 20 34.09 27.95 -28.29
C SER A 20 33.51 28.71 -27.09
N LEU A 21 34.10 29.86 -26.73
CA LEU A 21 33.58 30.76 -25.70
C LEU A 21 32.25 31.41 -26.13
N ALA A 22 32.13 31.79 -27.40
CA ALA A 22 30.87 32.30 -27.96
C ALA A 22 29.78 31.22 -28.00
N ALA A 23 30.12 29.97 -28.31
CA ALA A 23 29.18 28.85 -28.26
C ALA A 23 28.73 28.53 -26.83
N ALA A 24 29.64 28.57 -25.85
CA ALA A 24 29.32 28.40 -24.44
C ALA A 24 28.45 29.55 -23.90
N ALA A 25 28.77 30.80 -24.27
CA ALA A 25 27.98 31.98 -23.91
C ALA A 25 26.59 31.98 -24.59
N ALA A 26 26.50 31.52 -25.84
CA ALA A 26 25.23 31.37 -26.56
C ALA A 26 24.36 30.25 -25.96
N ALA A 27 24.97 29.14 -25.54
CA ALA A 27 24.27 28.07 -24.82
C ALA A 27 23.77 28.54 -23.44
N GLN A 28 24.58 29.32 -22.74
CA GLN A 28 24.22 29.91 -21.44
C GLN A 28 23.13 30.99 -21.57
N ALA A 29 23.17 31.80 -22.64
CA ALA A 29 22.15 32.78 -22.97
C ALA A 29 20.83 32.13 -23.43
N GLN A 30 20.87 31.01 -24.14
CA GLN A 30 19.68 30.21 -24.46
C GLN A 30 19.05 29.64 -23.19
N LEU A 31 19.86 29.11 -22.25
CA LEU A 31 19.40 28.61 -20.94
C LEU A 31 18.70 29.69 -20.09
N LEU A 32 19.16 30.94 -20.18
CA LEU A 32 18.60 32.10 -19.47
C LEU A 32 17.55 32.87 -20.28
N SER A 33 17.08 32.33 -21.40
CA SER A 33 16.03 32.98 -22.17
C SER A 33 14.73 33.13 -21.36
N PRO A 34 13.94 34.20 -21.55
CA PRO A 34 12.68 34.38 -20.84
C PRO A 34 11.72 33.19 -20.98
N ALA A 35 11.74 32.49 -22.13
CA ALA A 35 10.94 31.30 -22.36
C ALA A 35 11.41 30.10 -21.51
N ASN A 36 12.72 29.89 -21.39
CA ASN A 36 13.30 28.82 -20.57
C ASN A 36 13.20 29.13 -19.07
N LEU A 37 13.37 30.40 -18.66
CA LEU A 37 13.11 30.84 -17.29
C LEU A 37 11.62 30.71 -16.93
N ALA A 38 10.70 31.07 -17.83
CA ALA A 38 9.27 30.87 -17.63
C ALA A 38 8.89 29.38 -17.62
N ALA A 39 9.54 28.55 -18.43
CA ALA A 39 9.33 27.10 -18.41
C ALA A 39 9.89 26.47 -17.13
N ALA A 40 11.07 26.88 -16.67
CA ALA A 40 11.66 26.46 -15.40
C ALA A 40 10.82 26.92 -14.20
N ALA A 41 10.33 28.17 -14.22
CA ALA A 41 9.40 28.68 -13.21
C ALA A 41 8.09 27.90 -13.23
N ARG A 42 7.48 27.67 -14.41
CA ARG A 42 6.28 26.82 -14.54
C ARG A 42 6.53 25.43 -13.97
N CYS A 43 7.64 24.77 -14.32
CA CYS A 43 8.03 23.48 -13.73
C CYS A 43 8.18 23.53 -12.21
N MET A 44 8.82 24.57 -11.64
CA MET A 44 8.95 24.73 -10.18
C MET A 44 7.58 24.86 -9.49
N TYR A 45 6.58 25.43 -10.16
CA TYR A 45 5.23 25.56 -9.62
C TYR A 45 4.32 24.36 -9.94
N THR A 46 4.60 23.59 -10.99
CA THR A 46 3.75 22.46 -11.43
C THR A 46 4.32 21.08 -11.10
N ARG A 47 5.57 20.97 -10.62
CA ARG A 47 6.26 19.69 -10.43
C ARG A 47 7.18 19.73 -9.21
N ILE A 48 7.19 18.63 -8.45
CA ILE A 48 8.14 18.36 -7.36
C ILE A 48 8.98 17.17 -7.83
N ASP A 49 10.24 17.42 -8.13
CA ASP A 49 11.13 16.43 -8.72
C ASP A 49 12.36 16.07 -7.86
N SER A 50 12.63 16.86 -6.82
CA SER A 50 13.59 16.55 -5.77
C SER A 50 12.89 16.24 -4.45
N PHE A 51 12.94 14.97 -3.99
CA PHE A 51 12.42 14.55 -2.68
C PHE A 51 13.39 14.90 -1.55
N THR A 52 13.77 16.17 -1.49
CA THR A 52 14.75 16.75 -0.56
C THR A 52 14.16 18.02 0.07
N GLY A 53 14.87 18.61 1.05
CA GLY A 53 14.41 19.83 1.72
C GLY A 53 13.02 19.64 2.35
N GLU A 54 12.08 20.51 2.02
CA GLU A 54 10.69 20.46 2.50
C GLU A 54 9.93 19.23 2.00
N PHE A 55 10.32 18.65 0.86
CA PHE A 55 9.70 17.46 0.27
C PHE A 55 10.40 16.15 0.66
N LYS A 56 11.34 16.18 1.62
CA LYS A 56 12.04 14.98 2.09
C LYS A 56 11.10 13.87 2.56
N PHE A 57 9.90 14.22 3.03
CA PHE A 57 8.89 13.25 3.48
C PHE A 57 8.40 12.31 2.37
N LEU A 58 8.55 12.69 1.09
CA LEU A 58 8.22 11.85 -0.07
C LEU A 58 9.27 10.75 -0.30
N SER A 59 10.50 10.93 0.20
CA SER A 59 11.58 9.95 0.05
C SER A 59 11.29 8.64 0.78
N LEU A 60 11.79 7.54 0.21
CA LEU A 60 11.78 6.22 0.85
C LEU A 60 12.64 6.18 2.12
N ASP A 61 13.59 7.12 2.24
CA ASP A 61 14.59 7.18 3.32
C ASP A 61 14.10 8.03 4.50
N TYR A 62 12.95 8.68 4.35
CA TYR A 62 12.38 9.50 5.40
C TYR A 62 11.99 8.63 6.60
N PRO A 63 12.41 8.96 7.83
CA PRO A 63 11.98 8.29 9.04
C PRO A 63 10.47 8.33 9.19
N SER A 64 9.83 7.18 9.04
CA SER A 64 8.39 7.00 9.18
C SER A 64 8.11 5.54 9.43
N LEU A 65 7.57 5.24 10.61
CA LEU A 65 7.24 3.88 11.00
C LEU A 65 6.21 3.27 10.05
N ILE A 66 6.52 2.08 9.53
CA ILE A 66 5.70 1.35 8.57
C ILE A 66 5.50 -0.07 9.07
N PHE A 67 4.29 -0.56 9.00
CA PHE A 67 3.97 -1.96 9.25
C PHE A 67 3.81 -2.67 7.91
N PHE A 68 4.64 -3.68 7.68
CA PHE A 68 4.63 -4.45 6.45
C PHE A 68 4.95 -5.91 6.77
N GLN A 69 4.16 -6.84 6.23
CA GLN A 69 4.35 -8.29 6.43
C GLN A 69 4.51 -8.70 7.91
N GLY A 70 3.70 -8.12 8.80
CA GLY A 70 3.70 -8.48 10.22
C GLY A 70 4.80 -7.80 11.06
N ARG A 71 5.62 -6.92 10.46
CA ARG A 71 6.73 -6.27 11.16
C ARG A 71 6.73 -4.76 10.98
N PHE A 72 7.23 -4.05 12.00
CA PHE A 72 7.53 -2.63 11.92
C PHE A 72 8.92 -2.36 11.34
N PHE A 73 8.99 -1.40 10.43
CA PHE A 73 10.21 -0.91 9.80
C PHE A 73 10.35 0.60 10.02
N PRO A 74 11.58 1.11 10.24
CA PRO A 74 11.80 2.52 10.53
C PRO A 74 11.65 3.44 9.30
N THR A 75 11.83 2.91 8.09
CA THR A 75 11.62 3.65 6.83
C THR A 75 11.03 2.75 5.72
N ALA A 76 10.49 3.37 4.67
CA ALA A 76 9.93 2.64 3.53
C ALA A 76 11.01 1.85 2.79
N ARG A 77 12.26 2.33 2.79
CA ARG A 77 13.38 1.58 2.23
C ARG A 77 13.63 0.27 2.97
N HIS A 78 13.57 0.26 4.31
CA HIS A 78 13.74 -0.97 5.07
C HIS A 78 12.68 -2.01 4.70
N ALA A 79 11.40 -1.60 4.68
CA ALA A 79 10.31 -2.49 4.29
C ALA A 79 10.46 -3.00 2.84
N LEU A 80 10.90 -2.13 1.91
CA LEU A 80 11.08 -2.51 0.51
C LEU A 80 12.25 -3.49 0.31
N LEU A 81 13.36 -3.27 1.02
CA LEU A 81 14.50 -4.17 0.99
C LEU A 81 14.17 -5.50 1.66
N ALA A 82 13.39 -5.50 2.74
CA ALA A 82 12.87 -6.73 3.34
C ALA A 82 11.99 -7.52 2.35
N ALA A 83 11.13 -6.84 1.60
CA ALA A 83 10.34 -7.47 0.54
C ALA A 83 11.20 -8.04 -0.59
N LYS A 84 12.29 -7.34 -0.95
CA LYS A 84 13.21 -7.75 -2.01
C LYS A 84 14.13 -8.91 -1.58
N HIS A 85 14.45 -8.98 -0.30
CA HIS A 85 15.44 -9.88 0.28
C HIS A 85 14.86 -10.59 1.53
N PRO A 86 13.87 -11.49 1.36
CA PRO A 86 13.13 -12.08 2.47
C PRO A 86 14.00 -12.93 3.41
N LYS A 87 15.16 -13.42 2.95
CA LYS A 87 16.11 -14.19 3.78
C LYS A 87 17.00 -13.32 4.68
N ALA A 88 17.12 -12.03 4.40
CA ALA A 88 18.02 -11.09 5.10
C ALA A 88 17.25 -10.02 5.88
N VAL A 89 15.96 -10.25 6.18
CA VAL A 89 15.09 -9.25 6.81
C VAL A 89 15.62 -8.82 8.19
N GLU A 90 16.08 -9.76 9.01
CA GLU A 90 16.59 -9.45 10.36
C GLU A 90 17.81 -8.54 10.32
N GLU A 91 18.78 -8.89 9.47
CA GLU A 91 20.01 -8.12 9.27
C GLU A 91 19.68 -6.72 8.74
N LEU A 92 18.93 -6.63 7.65
CA LEU A 92 18.60 -5.37 7.00
C LEU A 92 17.72 -4.47 7.88
N ALA A 93 16.82 -5.03 8.68
CA ALA A 93 15.95 -4.25 9.56
C ALA A 93 16.70 -3.62 10.75
N SER A 94 17.88 -4.14 11.10
CA SER A 94 18.68 -3.67 12.24
C SER A 94 19.63 -2.51 11.91
N ILE A 95 19.89 -2.25 10.62
CA ILE A 95 20.87 -1.23 10.18
C ILE A 95 20.23 0.15 10.22
N GLU A 96 20.70 1.04 11.10
CA GLU A 96 20.16 2.40 11.20
C GLU A 96 20.68 3.35 10.09
N ASP A 97 21.94 3.19 9.66
CA ASP A 97 22.52 4.05 8.64
C ASP A 97 22.05 3.68 7.22
N MET A 98 21.43 4.65 6.55
CA MET A 98 20.86 4.45 5.23
C MET A 98 21.88 4.18 4.12
N LYS A 99 23.16 4.57 4.31
CA LYS A 99 24.22 4.27 3.32
C LYS A 99 24.69 2.85 3.49
N GLU A 100 24.96 2.44 4.73
CA GLU A 100 25.31 1.07 5.08
C GLU A 100 24.22 0.09 4.63
N LEU A 101 22.95 0.37 4.92
CA LEU A 101 21.82 -0.46 4.49
C LEU A 101 21.82 -0.71 2.97
N LYS A 102 22.05 0.35 2.18
CA LYS A 102 22.11 0.26 0.71
C LYS A 102 23.35 -0.47 0.21
N GLN A 103 24.42 -0.47 0.99
CA GLN A 103 25.65 -1.17 0.66
C GLN A 103 25.50 -2.66 0.93
N VAL A 104 25.01 -3.04 2.12
CA VAL A 104 24.73 -4.43 2.51
C VAL A 104 23.71 -5.05 1.55
N ALA A 105 22.61 -4.37 1.24
CA ALA A 105 21.61 -4.89 0.30
C ALA A 105 22.09 -5.07 -1.16
N LYS A 106 23.30 -4.59 -1.50
CA LYS A 106 23.92 -4.78 -2.83
C LYS A 106 25.00 -5.86 -2.82
N THR A 107 25.37 -6.41 -1.66
CA THR A 107 26.35 -7.50 -1.61
C THR A 107 25.74 -8.76 -2.22
N LYS A 108 26.59 -9.64 -2.75
CA LYS A 108 26.13 -10.89 -3.39
C LYS A 108 25.55 -11.90 -2.39
N GLU A 109 25.78 -11.69 -1.10
CA GLU A 109 25.30 -12.56 -0.02
C GLU A 109 23.80 -12.37 0.22
N VAL A 110 23.25 -11.22 -0.17
CA VAL A 110 21.83 -10.91 -0.03
C VAL A 110 21.08 -11.32 -1.31
N GLU A 111 20.58 -12.55 -1.31
CA GLU A 111 19.80 -13.10 -2.43
C GLU A 111 18.50 -12.30 -2.67
N GLU A 112 18.18 -12.02 -3.93
CA GLU A 112 16.92 -11.38 -4.33
C GLU A 112 15.81 -12.43 -4.46
N ASP A 113 14.58 -12.09 -4.03
CA ASP A 113 13.41 -12.91 -4.29
C ASP A 113 13.17 -13.06 -5.80
N PRO A 114 13.10 -14.29 -6.36
CA PRO A 114 12.77 -14.51 -7.77
C PRO A 114 11.46 -13.86 -8.22
N GLU A 115 10.48 -13.70 -7.32
CA GLU A 115 9.19 -13.09 -7.63
C GLU A 115 9.20 -11.54 -7.47
N TRP A 116 10.32 -10.95 -7.04
CA TRP A 116 10.45 -9.49 -6.88
C TRP A 116 10.03 -8.69 -8.13
N PRO A 117 10.47 -9.02 -9.37
CA PRO A 117 10.06 -8.27 -10.56
C PRO A 117 8.54 -8.21 -10.76
N ARG A 118 7.83 -9.25 -10.31
CA ARG A 118 6.37 -9.39 -10.41
C ARG A 118 5.63 -8.58 -9.34
N TYR A 119 6.10 -8.61 -8.09
CA TYR A 119 5.38 -8.00 -6.96
C TYR A 119 5.92 -6.65 -6.50
N ARG A 120 7.08 -6.20 -6.96
CA ARG A 120 7.72 -4.93 -6.55
C ARG A 120 6.78 -3.71 -6.58
N LEU A 121 5.90 -3.62 -7.58
CA LEU A 121 4.95 -2.50 -7.68
C LEU A 121 3.90 -2.58 -6.58
N LYS A 122 3.30 -3.77 -6.38
CA LYS A 122 2.35 -4.04 -5.30
C LYS A 122 2.97 -3.75 -3.94
N TRP A 123 4.18 -4.23 -3.68
CA TRP A 123 4.87 -3.99 -2.39
C TRP A 123 5.16 -2.52 -2.15
N MET A 124 5.62 -1.79 -3.18
CA MET A 124 5.81 -0.34 -3.07
C MET A 124 4.52 0.38 -2.71
N GLU A 125 3.41 0.02 -3.35
CA GLU A 125 2.10 0.61 -3.07
C GLU A 125 1.64 0.34 -1.63
N LEU A 126 1.73 -0.91 -1.17
CA LEU A 126 1.39 -1.31 0.20
C LEU A 126 2.18 -0.50 1.23
N ILE A 127 3.49 -0.41 1.05
CA ILE A 127 4.42 0.29 1.94
C ILE A 127 4.09 1.79 2.00
N GLN A 128 3.86 2.41 0.85
CA GLN A 128 3.58 3.85 0.78
C GLN A 128 2.20 4.19 1.35
N ARG A 129 1.17 3.37 1.08
CA ARG A 129 -0.16 3.56 1.69
C ARG A 129 -0.09 3.47 3.21
N ASP A 130 0.58 2.44 3.76
CA ASP A 130 0.75 2.30 5.21
C ASP A 130 1.54 3.47 5.83
N LYS A 131 2.62 3.91 5.16
CA LYS A 131 3.41 5.09 5.56
C LYS A 131 2.53 6.33 5.79
N PHE A 132 1.71 6.69 4.82
CA PHE A 132 0.86 7.89 4.92
C PHE A 132 -0.34 7.67 5.86
N ARG A 133 -0.88 6.45 5.94
CA ARG A 133 -1.98 6.13 6.85
C ARG A 133 -1.62 6.37 8.32
N ARG A 134 -0.46 5.85 8.75
CA ARG A 134 0.03 5.93 10.14
C ARG A 134 0.46 7.33 10.53
N ASN A 135 1.00 8.09 9.58
CA ASN A 135 1.64 9.38 9.83
C ASN A 135 0.78 10.54 9.29
N ALA A 136 -0.18 10.98 10.10
CA ALA A 136 -1.14 12.02 9.74
C ALA A 136 -0.47 13.35 9.30
N GLU A 137 0.68 13.72 9.89
CA GLU A 137 1.40 14.95 9.53
C GLU A 137 1.90 14.90 8.08
N ILE A 138 2.59 13.83 7.67
CA ILE A 138 3.11 13.71 6.30
C ILE A 138 1.99 13.42 5.30
N ARG A 139 0.88 12.81 5.72
CA ARG A 139 -0.34 12.68 4.92
C ARG A 139 -0.91 14.04 4.55
N GLU A 140 -0.96 14.94 5.53
CA GLU A 140 -1.40 16.31 5.30
C GLU A 140 -0.41 17.08 4.41
N LYS A 141 0.91 16.91 4.60
CA LYS A 141 1.91 17.47 3.68
C LYS A 141 1.77 16.94 2.24
N LEU A 142 1.43 15.66 2.07
CA LEU A 142 1.15 15.07 0.76
C LEU A 142 -0.09 15.73 0.13
N ARG A 143 -1.16 15.93 0.89
CA ARG A 143 -2.35 16.68 0.43
C ARG A 143 -1.99 18.09 -0.04
N GLN A 144 -1.13 18.78 0.70
CA GLN A 144 -0.63 20.14 0.40
C GLN A 144 0.33 20.21 -0.80
N THR A 145 0.76 19.07 -1.35
CA THR A 145 1.45 19.08 -2.65
C THR A 145 0.52 19.55 -3.78
N GLY A 146 -0.80 19.55 -3.57
CA GLY A 146 -1.78 20.11 -4.49
C GLY A 146 -1.79 19.39 -5.83
N GLY A 147 -2.03 20.11 -6.93
CA GLY A 147 -2.01 19.54 -8.29
C GLY A 147 -0.62 19.28 -8.87
N ARG A 148 0.46 19.43 -8.10
CA ARG A 148 1.82 19.30 -8.61
C ARG A 148 2.12 17.86 -9.01
N GLU A 149 2.81 17.67 -10.13
CA GLU A 149 3.34 16.38 -10.54
C GLU A 149 4.42 15.95 -9.54
N LEU A 150 4.32 14.73 -8.99
CA LEU A 150 5.36 14.18 -8.12
C LEU A 150 6.24 13.25 -8.93
N VAL A 151 7.51 13.60 -9.05
CA VAL A 151 8.49 12.79 -9.77
C VAL A 151 9.67 12.47 -8.88
N TRP A 152 9.99 11.18 -8.76
CA TRP A 152 11.18 10.79 -8.05
C TRP A 152 12.38 10.79 -8.99
N LEU A 153 13.13 11.90 -9.06
CA LEU A 153 14.38 11.93 -9.82
C LEU A 153 15.48 11.18 -9.08
N ASN A 154 16.12 10.23 -9.77
CA ASN A 154 17.23 9.46 -9.25
C ASN A 154 18.28 9.16 -10.34
N THR A 155 19.40 8.56 -9.94
CA THR A 155 20.56 8.30 -10.82
C THR A 155 20.63 6.87 -11.37
N GLY A 156 19.70 5.96 -11.03
CA GLY A 156 19.86 4.55 -11.39
C GLY A 156 18.62 3.65 -11.34
N ASP A 157 17.45 4.16 -10.92
CA ASP A 157 16.21 3.39 -10.89
C ASP A 157 15.18 4.03 -11.83
N CYS A 158 15.14 3.48 -13.05
CA CYS A 158 14.20 3.86 -14.09
C CYS A 158 12.80 3.22 -13.91
N PHE A 159 12.60 2.34 -12.94
CA PHE A 159 11.30 1.70 -12.72
C PHE A 159 10.47 2.54 -11.75
N PHE A 160 10.95 2.74 -10.53
CA PHE A 160 10.22 3.52 -9.53
C PHE A 160 10.38 5.02 -9.73
N GLY A 161 11.49 5.47 -10.31
CA GLY A 161 11.77 6.88 -10.55
C GLY A 161 12.00 7.22 -12.02
N GLN A 162 12.61 8.39 -12.22
CA GLN A 162 12.97 8.94 -13.52
C GLN A 162 14.40 9.51 -13.45
N THR A 163 15.15 9.37 -14.53
CA THR A 163 16.50 9.95 -14.68
C THR A 163 16.45 11.33 -15.32
N LYS A 164 17.57 12.07 -15.28
CA LYS A 164 17.67 13.47 -15.78
C LYS A 164 17.26 13.68 -17.24
N HIS A 165 17.16 12.63 -18.06
CA HIS A 165 16.73 12.70 -19.47
C HIS A 165 15.26 12.30 -19.66
N ASN A 166 14.42 12.44 -18.63
CA ASN A 166 13.03 11.98 -18.62
C ASN A 166 12.84 10.48 -18.90
N LYS A 167 13.89 9.67 -18.77
CA LYS A 167 13.82 8.21 -18.92
C LYS A 167 13.47 7.57 -17.58
N GLY A 168 12.36 6.86 -17.54
CA GLY A 168 11.89 6.10 -16.38
C GLY A 168 10.37 6.12 -16.25
N GLN A 169 9.81 5.19 -15.49
CA GLN A 169 8.35 4.98 -15.38
C GLN A 169 7.71 5.79 -14.25
N ASN A 170 8.52 6.29 -13.29
CA ASN A 170 8.08 7.09 -12.15
C ASN A 170 6.90 6.46 -11.36
N HIS A 171 6.94 5.14 -11.16
CA HIS A 171 5.87 4.44 -10.42
C HIS A 171 5.69 4.97 -9.00
N LEU A 172 6.77 5.34 -8.30
CA LEU A 172 6.67 5.90 -6.95
C LEU A 172 5.90 7.22 -6.96
N GLY A 173 6.23 8.12 -7.88
CA GLY A 173 5.52 9.39 -8.03
C GLY A 173 4.03 9.19 -8.33
N ARG A 174 3.69 8.24 -9.19
CA ARG A 174 2.30 7.88 -9.51
C ARG A 174 1.53 7.35 -8.30
N ILE A 175 2.12 6.41 -7.56
CA ILE A 175 1.55 5.89 -6.30
C ILE A 175 1.29 7.03 -5.31
N LEU A 176 2.26 7.94 -5.14
CA LEU A 176 2.11 9.10 -4.25
C LEU A 176 0.96 10.02 -4.68
N MET A 177 0.81 10.26 -5.98
CA MET A 177 -0.29 11.07 -6.51
C MET A 177 -1.64 10.38 -6.39
N GLU A 178 -1.70 9.05 -6.50
CA GLU A 178 -2.91 8.28 -6.28
C GLU A 178 -3.33 8.30 -4.81
N ILE A 179 -2.39 8.10 -3.88
CA ILE A 179 -2.64 8.25 -2.44
C ILE A 179 -3.14 9.66 -2.15
N ARG A 180 -2.52 10.70 -2.74
CA ARG A 180 -2.98 12.08 -2.62
C ARG A 180 -4.42 12.25 -3.09
N GLN A 181 -4.79 11.65 -4.23
CA GLN A 181 -6.15 11.72 -4.75
C GLN A 181 -7.14 11.06 -3.78
N ASN A 182 -6.81 9.88 -3.25
CA ASN A 182 -7.69 9.23 -2.26
C ASN A 182 -7.84 10.07 -0.98
N ILE A 183 -6.82 10.82 -0.57
CA ILE A 183 -6.92 11.76 0.58
C ILE A 183 -7.88 12.91 0.26
N LEU A 184 -7.82 13.46 -0.95
CA LEU A 184 -8.71 14.55 -1.37
C LEU A 184 -10.18 14.10 -1.45
N ASP A 185 -10.39 12.86 -1.87
CA ASP A 185 -11.73 12.27 -2.01
C ASP A 185 -12.28 11.68 -0.69
N ASP A 186 -11.55 11.79 0.43
CA ASP A 186 -11.84 11.14 1.74
C ASP A 186 -12.05 9.61 1.62
N THR A 187 -11.34 8.95 0.69
CA THR A 187 -11.37 7.50 0.44
C THR A 187 -10.05 6.79 0.77
N GLU A 188 -9.07 7.50 1.33
CA GLU A 188 -7.74 6.96 1.66
C GLU A 188 -7.80 5.83 2.68
N LEU A 189 -8.70 5.92 3.67
CA LEU A 189 -8.87 4.86 4.67
C LEU A 189 -9.36 3.58 4.02
N GLU A 190 -10.40 3.69 3.20
CA GLU A 190 -11.02 2.58 2.48
C GLU A 190 -10.03 1.93 1.52
N SER A 191 -9.28 2.74 0.78
CA SER A 191 -8.24 2.26 -0.13
C SER A 191 -7.10 1.57 0.62
N TRP A 192 -6.66 2.12 1.76
CA TRP A 192 -5.67 1.45 2.61
C TRP A 192 -6.20 0.13 3.19
N LEU A 193 -7.44 0.10 3.66
CA LEU A 193 -8.06 -1.12 4.15
C LEU A 193 -8.08 -2.19 3.05
N VAL A 194 -8.62 -1.88 1.87
CA VAL A 194 -8.78 -2.82 0.75
C VAL A 194 -7.45 -3.30 0.17
N ILE A 195 -6.44 -2.44 0.12
CA ILE A 195 -5.17 -2.78 -0.53
C ILE A 195 -4.22 -3.44 0.46
N CYS A 196 -4.14 -2.93 1.70
CA CYS A 196 -3.20 -3.41 2.72
C CYS A 196 -3.72 -4.60 3.53
N HIS A 197 -5.02 -4.90 3.47
CA HIS A 197 -5.61 -6.09 4.09
C HIS A 197 -6.24 -6.96 2.99
N ASP A 198 -6.17 -8.28 3.13
CA ASP A 198 -6.77 -9.21 2.17
C ASP A 198 -8.29 -9.28 2.37
N ILE A 199 -8.95 -8.15 2.09
CA ILE A 199 -10.38 -7.93 2.33
C ILE A 199 -11.23 -8.81 1.42
N GLU A 200 -12.34 -9.32 1.95
CA GLU A 200 -13.34 -10.00 1.16
C GLU A 200 -14.12 -8.98 0.31
N THR A 201 -14.09 -9.13 -1.01
CA THR A 201 -14.73 -8.19 -1.95
C THR A 201 -16.05 -8.72 -2.50
N GLU A 202 -16.28 -10.03 -2.38
CA GLU A 202 -17.50 -10.65 -2.84
C GLU A 202 -18.58 -10.55 -1.76
N GLU A 203 -19.64 -9.78 -2.05
CA GLU A 203 -20.72 -9.52 -1.09
C GLU A 203 -21.37 -10.81 -0.54
N ARG A 204 -21.49 -11.85 -1.37
CA ARG A 204 -22.06 -13.16 -0.99
C ARG A 204 -21.15 -13.96 -0.05
N SER A 205 -19.88 -13.58 0.03
CA SER A 205 -18.87 -14.19 0.88
C SER A 205 -18.67 -13.43 2.20
N LEU A 206 -19.46 -12.36 2.43
CA LEU A 206 -19.42 -11.58 3.67
C LEU A 206 -20.30 -12.21 4.77
N PRO A 207 -19.77 -12.43 5.98
CA PRO A 207 -20.56 -12.88 7.11
C PRO A 207 -21.45 -11.74 7.64
N VAL A 208 -22.49 -12.11 8.39
CA VAL A 208 -23.26 -11.16 9.18
C VAL A 208 -22.59 -11.04 10.55
N LEU A 209 -22.21 -9.83 10.94
CA LEU A 209 -21.69 -9.57 12.28
C LEU A 209 -22.84 -9.09 13.15
N ARG A 210 -23.23 -9.91 14.12
CA ARG A 210 -24.19 -9.53 15.15
C ARG A 210 -23.42 -9.03 16.36
N LEU A 211 -23.70 -7.80 16.77
CA LEU A 211 -23.14 -7.21 17.97
C LEU A 211 -24.20 -7.18 19.06
N LEU A 212 -23.91 -7.81 20.18
CA LEU A 212 -24.70 -7.72 21.39
C LEU A 212 -24.12 -6.61 22.26
N GLU A 213 -24.71 -5.43 22.17
CA GLU A 213 -24.32 -4.27 22.96
C GLU A 213 -24.89 -4.38 24.37
N ARG A 214 -24.01 -4.26 25.37
CA ARG A 214 -24.37 -4.24 26.78
C ARG A 214 -23.69 -3.07 27.48
N ARG A 215 -24.44 -2.38 28.34
CA ARG A 215 -23.88 -1.41 29.28
C ARG A 215 -23.56 -2.10 30.60
N GLU A 216 -22.41 -1.79 31.19
CA GLU A 216 -22.05 -2.26 32.53
C GLU A 216 -23.15 -1.91 33.55
N GLY A 217 -23.54 -2.90 34.36
CA GLY A 217 -24.65 -2.78 35.32
C GLY A 217 -26.05 -2.95 34.72
N ASP A 218 -26.18 -3.05 33.40
CA ASP A 218 -27.45 -3.28 32.72
C ASP A 218 -27.66 -4.79 32.44
N THR A 219 -28.92 -5.22 32.49
CA THR A 219 -29.36 -6.57 32.09
C THR A 219 -29.91 -6.58 30.66
N THR A 220 -30.19 -5.41 30.09
CA THR A 220 -30.68 -5.29 28.72
C THR A 220 -29.52 -5.36 27.74
N THR A 221 -29.75 -6.11 26.66
CA THR A 221 -28.82 -6.24 25.53
C THR A 221 -29.51 -5.70 24.29
N THR A 222 -28.83 -4.83 23.56
CA THR A 222 -29.30 -4.36 22.25
C THR A 222 -28.57 -5.11 21.15
N GLU A 223 -29.32 -5.71 20.23
CA GLU A 223 -28.75 -6.38 19.06
C GLU A 223 -28.54 -5.39 17.92
N ILE A 224 -27.33 -5.36 17.36
CA ILE A 224 -26.97 -4.54 16.20
C ILE A 224 -26.45 -5.48 15.10
N LEU A 225 -27.01 -5.37 13.89
CA LEU A 225 -26.63 -6.22 12.76
C LEU A 225 -25.81 -5.41 11.73
N LEU A 226 -24.58 -5.86 11.49
CA LEU A 226 -23.70 -5.32 10.46
C LEU A 226 -23.59 -6.35 9.31
N ARG A 227 -24.03 -5.98 8.11
CA ARG A 227 -24.06 -6.86 6.93
C ARG A 227 -23.80 -6.10 5.63
N GLY A 228 -23.34 -6.81 4.61
CA GLY A 228 -23.19 -6.31 3.24
C GLY A 228 -22.01 -5.37 3.00
N LYS A 229 -21.13 -5.17 3.99
CA LYS A 229 -19.88 -4.41 3.83
C LYS A 229 -18.68 -5.22 4.29
N SER A 230 -17.56 -5.02 3.60
CA SER A 230 -16.29 -5.66 3.93
C SER A 230 -15.56 -4.97 5.09
N PHE A 231 -16.01 -3.79 5.49
CA PHE A 231 -15.55 -3.13 6.70
C PHE A 231 -16.67 -2.26 7.28
N TYR A 232 -16.62 -2.03 8.59
CA TYR A 232 -17.57 -1.21 9.34
C TYR A 232 -16.81 -0.23 10.23
N ARG A 233 -17.07 1.06 10.06
CA ARG A 233 -16.43 2.13 10.85
C ARG A 233 -17.19 2.34 12.15
N ILE A 234 -16.45 2.61 13.22
CA ILE A 234 -16.97 2.77 14.56
C ILE A 234 -16.48 4.10 15.13
N GLY A 235 -17.38 4.94 15.66
CA GLY A 235 -16.99 6.22 16.24
C GLY A 235 -18.15 7.16 16.57
N LYS A 236 -17.83 8.42 16.91
CA LYS A 236 -18.85 9.42 17.30
C LYS A 236 -19.64 10.02 16.14
N LEU A 237 -19.05 10.11 14.96
CA LEU A 237 -19.72 10.74 13.82
C LEU A 237 -20.83 9.85 13.29
N ALA A 238 -21.89 10.47 12.75
CA ALA A 238 -23.07 9.77 12.23
C ALA A 238 -22.82 9.04 10.89
N ASP A 239 -21.67 9.27 10.24
CA ASP A 239 -21.24 8.56 9.02
C ASP A 239 -20.57 7.20 9.31
N ASN A 240 -20.40 6.86 10.60
CA ASN A 240 -19.94 5.53 11.03
C ASN A 240 -21.08 4.51 10.98
N ASP A 241 -20.73 3.26 10.71
CA ASP A 241 -21.66 2.13 10.70
C ASP A 241 -22.13 1.76 12.11
N LEU A 242 -21.26 1.96 13.12
CA LEU A 242 -21.61 1.87 14.54
C LEU A 242 -21.30 3.20 15.22
N VAL A 243 -22.35 3.91 15.62
CA VAL A 243 -22.25 5.22 16.29
C VAL A 243 -22.17 5.02 17.80
N ALA A 244 -21.07 5.46 18.41
CA ALA A 244 -20.84 5.42 19.85
C ALA A 244 -20.54 6.82 20.39
N LEU A 245 -21.48 7.40 21.15
CA LEU A 245 -21.48 8.83 21.52
C LEU A 245 -20.67 9.20 22.77
N ASN A 246 -20.04 8.24 23.43
CA ASN A 246 -19.29 8.53 24.67
C ASN A 246 -18.15 9.55 24.40
N PRO A 247 -17.92 10.55 25.27
CA PRO A 247 -16.89 11.57 25.08
C PRO A 247 -15.48 11.06 24.78
N SER A 248 -15.07 9.92 25.37
CA SER A 248 -13.76 9.31 25.15
C SER A 248 -13.61 8.67 23.78
N VAL A 249 -14.72 8.45 23.06
CA VAL A 249 -14.70 7.84 21.73
C VAL A 249 -14.23 8.88 20.70
N SER A 250 -13.29 8.53 19.82
CA SER A 250 -12.88 9.37 18.69
C SER A 250 -13.97 9.50 17.62
N ARG A 251 -13.86 10.52 16.76
CA ARG A 251 -14.79 10.74 15.62
C ARG A 251 -14.91 9.52 14.72
N ARG A 252 -13.76 8.97 14.31
CA ARG A 252 -13.57 7.67 13.66
C ARG A 252 -12.58 6.94 14.57
N HIS A 253 -13.04 5.97 15.35
CA HIS A 253 -12.32 5.38 16.49
C HIS A 253 -11.65 4.06 16.12
N ALA A 254 -12.44 3.15 15.55
CA ALA A 254 -12.01 1.81 15.19
C ALA A 254 -12.73 1.37 13.91
N ALA A 255 -12.31 0.22 13.38
CA ALA A 255 -13.02 -0.47 12.32
C ALA A 255 -13.05 -1.98 12.58
N LEU A 256 -14.15 -2.62 12.18
CA LEU A 256 -14.20 -4.05 11.95
C LEU A 256 -13.95 -4.29 10.45
N VAL A 257 -13.07 -5.23 10.12
CA VAL A 257 -12.68 -5.51 8.74
C VAL A 257 -12.84 -7.00 8.48
N VAL A 258 -13.60 -7.35 7.45
CA VAL A 258 -13.81 -8.72 7.01
C VAL A 258 -12.76 -9.07 5.96
N LEU A 259 -11.94 -10.06 6.28
CA LEU A 259 -10.95 -10.64 5.36
C LEU A 259 -11.57 -11.80 4.56
N LYS A 260 -10.88 -12.19 3.50
CA LYS A 260 -11.13 -13.47 2.83
C LYS A 260 -11.05 -14.61 3.84
N GLY A 261 -11.89 -15.63 3.66
CA GLY A 261 -12.05 -16.70 4.65
C GLY A 261 -13.02 -16.36 5.78
N GLY A 262 -13.66 -15.18 5.76
CA GLY A 262 -14.63 -14.75 6.77
C GLY A 262 -14.02 -14.38 8.13
N HIS A 263 -12.70 -14.27 8.20
CA HIS A 263 -11.99 -13.75 9.36
C HIS A 263 -12.32 -12.27 9.57
N VAL A 264 -12.45 -11.85 10.82
CA VAL A 264 -12.73 -10.45 11.17
C VAL A 264 -11.56 -9.88 11.95
N LEU A 265 -11.08 -8.70 11.56
CA LEU A 265 -10.10 -7.93 12.32
C LEU A 265 -10.79 -6.75 13.01
N LEU A 266 -10.37 -6.47 14.25
CA LEU A 266 -10.61 -5.21 14.93
C LEU A 266 -9.36 -4.34 14.80
N ILE A 267 -9.52 -3.12 14.28
CA ILE A 267 -8.43 -2.18 14.05
C ILE A 267 -8.71 -0.87 14.79
N ASP A 268 -7.80 -0.45 15.67
CA ASP A 268 -7.84 0.91 16.23
C ASP A 268 -7.35 1.92 15.17
N LEU A 269 -8.13 2.98 14.92
CA LEU A 269 -7.84 4.00 13.91
C LEU A 269 -7.12 5.22 14.48
N LYS A 270 -6.14 4.96 15.37
CA LYS A 270 -5.40 5.98 16.14
C LYS A 270 -6.35 6.80 17.01
N SER A 271 -7.14 6.09 17.79
CA SER A 271 -8.05 6.69 18.76
C SER A 271 -7.28 7.37 19.90
N LYS A 272 -7.92 8.35 20.56
CA LYS A 272 -7.30 9.05 21.70
C LYS A 272 -7.29 8.21 22.99
N ALA A 273 -8.28 7.32 23.13
CA ALA A 273 -8.53 6.57 24.37
C ALA A 273 -8.32 5.05 24.22
N LYS A 274 -7.78 4.60 23.08
CA LYS A 274 -7.57 3.19 22.70
C LYS A 274 -8.87 2.41 22.52
N THR A 275 -8.74 1.36 21.71
CA THR A 275 -9.71 0.28 21.56
C THR A 275 -9.26 -0.90 22.40
N PHE A 276 -10.21 -1.66 22.93
CA PHE A 276 -9.93 -2.81 23.79
C PHE A 276 -10.60 -4.06 23.22
N LYS A 277 -9.92 -5.19 23.30
CA LYS A 277 -10.45 -6.53 23.04
C LYS A 277 -10.42 -7.33 24.34
N ASN A 278 -11.57 -7.87 24.76
CA ASN A 278 -11.71 -8.66 25.99
C ASN A 278 -11.13 -7.95 27.22
N GLY A 279 -11.32 -6.63 27.30
CA GLY A 279 -10.81 -5.78 28.39
C GLY A 279 -9.33 -5.38 28.27
N MET A 280 -8.57 -5.95 27.33
CA MET A 280 -7.16 -5.61 27.12
C MET A 280 -7.02 -4.56 26.00
N PRO A 281 -6.20 -3.51 26.17
CA PRO A 281 -5.99 -2.52 25.13
C PRO A 281 -5.28 -3.15 23.92
N LEU A 282 -5.62 -2.70 22.72
CA LEU A 282 -4.83 -3.07 21.54
C LEU A 282 -3.45 -2.41 21.61
N ASP A 283 -2.40 -3.21 21.38
CA ASP A 283 -1.00 -2.75 21.48
C ASP A 283 -0.68 -1.63 20.48
N HIS A 284 -1.21 -1.75 19.26
CA HIS A 284 -0.87 -0.87 18.16
C HIS A 284 -2.12 -0.33 17.44
N ASP A 285 -2.06 0.94 17.04
CA ASP A 285 -3.01 1.50 16.08
C ASP A 285 -2.69 1.03 14.65
N HIS A 286 -3.72 0.99 13.81
CA HIS A 286 -3.67 0.55 12.42
C HIS A 286 -3.10 -0.88 12.23
N VAL A 287 -3.03 -1.69 13.29
CA VAL A 287 -2.70 -3.12 13.20
C VAL A 287 -3.95 -3.87 13.63
N GLY A 288 -4.45 -4.74 12.75
CA GLY A 288 -5.66 -5.50 13.05
C GLY A 288 -5.38 -6.68 13.97
N VAL A 289 -6.26 -6.84 14.96
CA VAL A 289 -6.30 -7.99 15.85
C VAL A 289 -7.48 -8.88 15.48
N GLN A 290 -7.22 -10.17 15.31
CA GLN A 290 -8.25 -11.14 14.96
C GLN A 290 -9.36 -11.17 16.02
N MET A 291 -10.61 -11.11 15.57
CA MET A 291 -11.83 -11.33 16.35
C MET A 291 -12.39 -12.72 16.06
N GLN A 292 -12.92 -13.34 17.11
CA GLN A 292 -13.66 -14.60 17.08
C GLN A 292 -15.07 -14.37 17.61
N THR A 293 -15.99 -15.28 17.30
CA THR A 293 -17.31 -15.29 17.94
C THR A 293 -17.14 -15.37 19.46
N ASN A 294 -17.94 -14.59 20.19
CA ASN A 294 -17.88 -14.38 21.65
C ASN A 294 -16.68 -13.56 22.16
N ASP A 295 -15.81 -13.05 21.28
CA ASP A 295 -14.94 -11.96 21.69
C ASP A 295 -15.78 -10.70 21.98
N SER A 296 -15.27 -9.83 22.83
CA SER A 296 -15.86 -8.54 23.13
C SER A 296 -14.89 -7.42 22.81
N PHE A 297 -15.43 -6.26 22.45
CA PHE A 297 -14.63 -5.04 22.34
C PHE A 297 -15.30 -3.85 23.03
N SER A 298 -14.49 -2.88 23.44
CA SER A 298 -14.95 -1.61 23.99
C SER A 298 -14.09 -0.45 23.49
N LEU A 299 -14.61 0.77 23.65
CA LEU A 299 -14.07 1.98 23.03
C LEU A 299 -13.78 3.03 24.08
N GLY A 300 -12.50 3.35 24.29
CA GLY A 300 -12.08 4.29 25.32
C GLY A 300 -12.58 3.92 26.71
N ALA A 301 -13.01 4.93 27.47
CA ALA A 301 -13.60 4.79 28.81
C ALA A 301 -15.12 4.57 28.80
N SER A 302 -15.67 4.08 27.69
CA SER A 302 -17.11 3.76 27.61
C SER A 302 -17.43 2.54 28.46
N SER A 303 -18.50 2.61 29.25
CA SER A 303 -19.06 1.46 29.97
C SER A 303 -19.87 0.51 29.07
N ARG A 304 -19.81 0.71 27.74
CA ARG A 304 -20.49 -0.13 26.75
C ARG A 304 -19.52 -1.13 26.17
N HIS A 305 -19.94 -2.39 26.12
CA HIS A 305 -19.21 -3.50 25.57
C HIS A 305 -20.03 -4.12 24.44
N TYR A 306 -19.34 -4.55 23.40
CA TYR A 306 -19.93 -5.16 22.22
C TYR A 306 -19.40 -6.59 22.13
N LEU A 307 -20.22 -7.57 22.44
CA LEU A 307 -19.91 -8.97 22.17
C LEU A 307 -20.21 -9.23 20.69
N ILE A 308 -19.24 -9.81 19.96
CA ILE A 308 -19.40 -10.09 18.53
C ILE A 308 -19.76 -11.56 18.30
N GLU A 309 -20.80 -11.79 17.50
CA GLU A 309 -21.14 -13.08 16.90
C GLU A 309 -20.91 -12.98 15.39
N ILE A 310 -20.08 -13.86 14.85
CA ILE A 310 -19.77 -13.91 13.42
C ILE A 310 -20.60 -15.03 12.80
N ASP A 311 -21.70 -14.67 12.14
CA ASP A 311 -22.56 -15.63 11.45
C ASP A 311 -22.08 -15.84 10.01
N THR A 312 -21.49 -17.01 9.79
CA THR A 312 -20.95 -17.47 8.50
C THR A 312 -21.90 -18.40 7.77
N THR A 313 -23.12 -18.63 8.28
CA THR A 313 -24.04 -19.65 7.75
C THR A 313 -24.38 -19.40 6.28
N SER A 314 -24.74 -18.16 5.93
CA SER A 314 -25.04 -17.76 4.55
C SER A 314 -23.82 -17.91 3.62
N VAL A 315 -22.63 -17.63 4.13
CA VAL A 315 -21.36 -17.74 3.39
C VAL A 315 -21.04 -19.20 3.10
N VAL A 316 -21.17 -20.07 4.11
CA VAL A 316 -20.97 -21.52 3.95
C VAL A 316 -21.94 -22.10 2.93
N ASP A 317 -23.23 -21.74 3.01
CA ASP A 317 -24.25 -22.18 2.05
C ASP A 317 -23.93 -21.71 0.62
N TYR A 318 -23.46 -20.47 0.48
CA TYR A 318 -23.05 -19.91 -0.80
C TYR A 318 -21.86 -20.68 -1.39
N LEU A 319 -20.78 -20.84 -0.63
CA LEU A 319 -19.57 -21.54 -1.06
C LEU A 319 -19.86 -23.01 -1.42
N GLN A 320 -20.72 -23.69 -0.65
CA GLN A 320 -21.15 -25.06 -0.99
C GLN A 320 -21.91 -25.14 -2.31
N ARG A 321 -22.83 -24.19 -2.57
CA ARG A 321 -23.55 -24.11 -3.85
C ARG A 321 -22.59 -23.84 -5.00
N ARG A 322 -21.70 -22.86 -4.82
CA ARG A 322 -20.68 -22.49 -5.81
C ARG A 322 -19.73 -23.64 -6.13
N GLY A 323 -19.35 -24.43 -5.12
CA GLY A 323 -18.53 -25.62 -5.30
C GLY A 323 -19.19 -26.68 -6.15
N ARG A 324 -20.50 -26.93 -5.96
CA ARG A 324 -21.27 -27.84 -6.81
C ARG A 324 -21.34 -27.35 -8.25
N GLU A 325 -21.49 -26.05 -8.48
CA GLU A 325 -21.49 -25.46 -9.82
C GLU A 325 -20.13 -25.60 -10.52
N LEU A 326 -19.04 -25.20 -9.84
CA LEU A 326 -17.68 -25.31 -10.39
C LEU A 326 -17.30 -26.76 -10.70
N ASN A 327 -17.68 -27.71 -9.84
CA ASN A 327 -17.43 -29.13 -10.10
C ASN A 327 -18.21 -29.64 -11.33
N ARG A 328 -19.46 -29.20 -11.51
CA ARG A 328 -20.23 -29.52 -12.74
C ARG A 328 -19.56 -28.91 -13.98
N GLU A 329 -19.11 -27.67 -13.91
CA GLU A 329 -18.42 -26.99 -15.02
C GLU A 329 -17.09 -27.69 -15.36
N LEU A 330 -16.31 -28.08 -14.35
CA LEU A 330 -15.08 -28.87 -14.53
C LEU A 330 -15.35 -30.20 -15.23
N ASN A 331 -16.38 -30.93 -14.80
CA ASN A 331 -16.73 -32.22 -15.42
C ASN A 331 -17.12 -32.05 -16.90
N LEU A 332 -17.95 -31.06 -17.22
CA LEU A 332 -18.35 -30.77 -18.60
C LEU A 332 -17.16 -30.35 -19.48
N LEU A 333 -16.26 -29.51 -18.95
CA LEU A 333 -15.06 -29.11 -19.70
C LEU A 333 -14.06 -30.25 -19.86
N ALA A 334 -13.94 -31.14 -18.86
CA ALA A 334 -13.09 -32.32 -18.93
C ALA A 334 -13.59 -33.30 -20.00
N GLU A 335 -14.91 -33.52 -20.09
CA GLU A 335 -15.54 -34.29 -21.17
C GLU A 335 -15.24 -33.66 -22.53
N GLN A 336 -15.43 -32.34 -22.68
CA GLN A 336 -15.13 -31.61 -23.91
C GLN A 336 -13.65 -31.63 -24.31
N VAL A 337 -12.72 -31.73 -23.36
CA VAL A 337 -11.28 -31.88 -23.64
C VAL A 337 -10.97 -33.31 -24.10
N ASN A 338 -11.58 -34.32 -23.49
CA ASN A 338 -11.46 -35.72 -23.92
C ASN A 338 -12.03 -35.94 -25.32
N GLU A 339 -13.19 -35.34 -25.63
CA GLU A 339 -13.81 -35.40 -26.96
C GLU A 339 -13.03 -34.61 -28.03
N ALA A 340 -12.30 -33.56 -27.62
CA ALA A 340 -11.49 -32.75 -28.52
C ALA A 340 -10.12 -33.35 -28.86
N GLN A 341 -9.82 -34.58 -28.41
CA GLN A 341 -8.64 -35.35 -28.81
C GLN A 341 -8.72 -35.70 -30.31
N GLY A 342 -8.40 -34.72 -31.15
CA GLY A 342 -8.54 -34.75 -32.61
C GLY A 342 -8.69 -33.37 -33.27
N ILE A 343 -8.82 -32.29 -32.49
CA ILE A 343 -9.10 -30.93 -32.97
C ILE A 343 -7.86 -30.00 -32.85
N ASN A 344 -7.83 -28.94 -33.65
CA ASN A 344 -6.83 -27.86 -33.68
C ASN A 344 -6.23 -27.50 -32.29
N THR A 345 -4.90 -27.56 -32.22
CA THR A 345 -4.08 -27.37 -31.00
C THR A 345 -4.38 -26.07 -30.25
N LYS A 346 -4.66 -24.95 -30.94
CA LYS A 346 -4.97 -23.66 -30.28
C LYS A 346 -6.29 -23.70 -29.48
N SER A 347 -7.29 -24.42 -29.98
CA SER A 347 -8.59 -24.58 -29.30
C SER A 347 -8.46 -25.43 -28.04
N LEU A 348 -7.68 -26.52 -28.14
CA LEU A 348 -7.39 -27.41 -27.04
C LEU A 348 -6.61 -26.69 -25.92
N THR A 349 -5.57 -25.91 -26.27
CA THR A 349 -4.81 -25.12 -25.27
C THR A 349 -5.70 -24.13 -24.52
N LYS A 350 -6.61 -23.43 -25.20
CA LYS A 350 -7.55 -22.50 -24.55
C LYS A 350 -8.45 -23.21 -23.53
N ARG A 351 -8.97 -24.40 -23.88
CA ARG A 351 -9.82 -25.22 -23.00
C ARG A 351 -9.03 -25.74 -21.78
N ILE A 352 -7.80 -26.20 -21.97
CA ILE A 352 -6.93 -26.64 -20.87
C ILE A 352 -6.66 -25.48 -19.89
N VAL A 353 -6.37 -24.29 -20.39
CA VAL A 353 -6.18 -23.10 -19.54
C VAL A 353 -7.45 -22.76 -18.78
N GLN A 354 -8.62 -22.85 -19.42
CA GLN A 354 -9.91 -22.62 -18.76
C GLN A 354 -10.18 -23.65 -17.63
N VAL A 355 -9.94 -24.95 -17.88
CA VAL A 355 -10.03 -26.00 -16.86
C VAL A 355 -9.09 -25.70 -15.69
N ALA A 356 -7.84 -25.33 -15.97
CA ALA A 356 -6.87 -25.01 -14.93
C ALA A 356 -7.32 -23.80 -14.06
N MET A 357 -7.87 -22.75 -14.68
CA MET A 357 -8.39 -21.59 -13.94
C MET A 357 -9.57 -21.95 -13.04
N ILE A 358 -10.53 -22.71 -13.55
CA ILE A 358 -11.70 -23.14 -12.77
C ILE A 358 -11.27 -24.06 -11.63
N TYR A 359 -10.29 -24.95 -11.87
CA TYR A 359 -9.75 -25.84 -10.86
C TYR A 359 -9.04 -25.09 -9.73
N VAL A 360 -8.24 -24.07 -10.05
CA VAL A 360 -7.62 -23.19 -9.05
C VAL A 360 -8.67 -22.47 -8.21
N ASN A 361 -9.72 -21.92 -8.84
CA ASN A 361 -10.83 -21.28 -8.12
C ASN A 361 -11.57 -22.26 -7.20
N TYR A 362 -11.80 -23.49 -7.68
CA TYR A 362 -12.43 -24.55 -6.91
C TYR A 362 -11.58 -24.93 -5.67
N LEU A 363 -10.27 -25.08 -5.83
CA LEU A 363 -9.36 -25.34 -4.71
C LEU A 363 -9.34 -24.20 -3.69
N LEU A 364 -9.25 -22.94 -4.15
CA LEU A 364 -9.24 -21.77 -3.27
C LEU A 364 -10.53 -21.67 -2.46
N MET A 365 -11.66 -21.93 -3.11
CA MET A 365 -12.97 -21.99 -2.46
C MET A 365 -13.05 -23.13 -1.44
N LEU A 366 -12.51 -24.33 -1.73
CA LEU A 366 -12.48 -25.44 -0.77
C LEU A 366 -11.63 -25.11 0.47
N VAL A 367 -10.50 -24.43 0.30
CA VAL A 367 -9.68 -23.95 1.43
C VAL A 367 -10.49 -23.00 2.31
N THR A 368 -11.16 -22.04 1.69
CA THR A 368 -12.02 -21.05 2.37
C THR A 368 -13.17 -21.73 3.12
N LEU A 369 -13.86 -22.69 2.47
CA LEU A 369 -14.95 -23.44 3.07
C LEU A 369 -14.47 -24.27 4.27
N ASN A 370 -13.33 -24.95 4.15
CA ASN A 370 -12.75 -25.70 5.26
C ASN A 370 -12.40 -24.79 6.44
N GLN A 371 -11.76 -23.64 6.19
CA GLN A 371 -11.45 -22.65 7.24
C GLN A 371 -12.71 -22.22 8.00
N LEU A 372 -13.79 -21.92 7.29
CA LEU A 372 -15.07 -21.52 7.89
C LEU A 372 -15.74 -22.64 8.69
N LEU A 373 -15.62 -23.89 8.24
CA LEU A 373 -16.17 -25.05 8.95
C LEU A 373 -15.39 -25.37 10.24
N PHE A 374 -14.09 -25.11 10.28
CA PHE A 374 -13.26 -25.27 11.49
C PHE A 374 -13.47 -24.17 12.55
N LEU A 375 -14.10 -23.05 12.17
CA LEU A 375 -14.43 -21.95 13.09
C LEU A 375 -15.78 -22.14 13.82
N LYS A 376 -16.57 -23.14 13.43
CA LYS A 376 -17.76 -23.61 14.17
C LYS A 376 -17.35 -24.63 15.23
#